data_AF-A0A1A8X0L1-F1
#
_entry.id   AF-A0A1A8X0L1-F1
#
_cell.length_a   1.000
_cell.length_b   1.000
_cell.length_c   1.000
_cell.angle_alpha   90.00
_cell.angle_beta   90.00
_cell.angle_gamma   90.00
#
_symmetry.space_group_name_H-M   'P 1'
#
loop_
_entity.id
_entity.type
_entity.pdbx_description
1 polymer ?
#
loop_
_entity_poly.entity_id
_entity_poly.type
_entity_poly.pdbx_seq_one_letter_code
_entity_poly.pdbx_strand_id
1 'polypeptide(L)'
;MNSPADDNIDDKQRAAVLLSLQEMIQKQKENVKVMNICFNKCVPKIGNNLSSNEQKCIWDCANSYFYANAFLNERLQQMTKLLKSNSDFMNL
;
A
#
# COMPACT_ATOMS: atom_id res chain seq x y z
N MET A 1 -35.26 10.49 -33.02
CA MET A 1 -33.80 10.37 -32.95
C MET A 1 -33.45 9.98 -31.52
N ASN A 2 -33.13 8.71 -31.26
CA ASN A 2 -32.48 8.28 -30.03
C ASN A 2 -31.56 7.11 -30.43
N SER A 3 -30.26 7.34 -30.35
CA SER A 3 -29.24 6.33 -30.61
C SER A 3 -28.99 5.56 -29.32
N PRO A 4 -29.06 4.22 -29.29
CA PRO A 4 -28.63 3.44 -28.13
C PRO A 4 -27.11 3.41 -28.14
N ALA A 5 -26.49 4.13 -27.20
CA ALA A 5 -25.06 4.05 -26.97
C ALA A 5 -24.75 2.69 -26.34
N ASP A 6 -24.21 1.81 -27.17
CA ASP A 6 -23.24 0.74 -26.91
C ASP A 6 -22.82 0.57 -25.44
N ASP A 7 -23.58 -0.25 -24.70
CA ASP A 7 -23.32 -0.62 -23.31
C ASP A 7 -22.65 -2.00 -23.27
N ASN A 8 -21.45 -2.09 -23.86
CA ASN A 8 -20.63 -3.30 -23.83
C ASN A 8 -19.21 -3.00 -23.33
N ILE A 9 -19.14 -2.41 -22.13
CA ILE A 9 -17.89 -2.48 -21.35
C ILE A 9 -17.79 -3.93 -20.87
N ASP A 10 -16.98 -4.71 -21.58
CA ASP A 10 -16.61 -6.10 -21.27
C ASP A 10 -16.38 -6.28 -19.76
N ASP A 11 -17.04 -7.27 -19.14
CA ASP A 11 -17.01 -7.50 -17.69
C ASP A 11 -15.56 -7.61 -17.17
N LYS A 12 -14.65 -8.10 -18.01
CA LYS A 12 -13.21 -8.16 -17.73
C LYS A 12 -12.57 -6.77 -17.63
N GLN A 13 -12.95 -5.82 -18.49
CA GLN A 13 -12.51 -4.42 -18.38
C GLN A 13 -13.05 -3.77 -17.12
N ARG A 14 -14.33 -4.01 -16.77
CA ARG A 14 -14.92 -3.51 -15.50
C ARG A 14 -14.15 -4.05 -14.29
N ALA A 15 -13.85 -5.35 -14.27
CA ALA A 15 -13.07 -5.98 -13.21
C ALA A 15 -11.65 -5.41 -13.09
N ALA A 16 -10.95 -5.20 -14.22
CA ALA A 16 -9.61 -4.63 -14.22
C ALA A 16 -9.58 -3.19 -13.66
N VAL A 17 -10.57 -2.37 -14.03
CA VAL A 17 -10.73 -1.02 -13.50
C VAL A 17 -10.95 -1.05 -11.99
N LEU A 18 -11.86 -1.90 -11.49
CA LEU A 18 -12.12 -2.03 -10.05
C LEU A 18 -10.87 -2.48 -9.26
N LEU A 19 -10.08 -3.41 -9.80
CA LEU A 19 -8.82 -3.84 -9.19
C LEU A 19 -7.81 -2.68 -9.12
N SER A 20 -7.66 -1.90 -10.19
CA SER A 20 -6.75 -0.74 -10.22
C SER A 20 -7.15 0.34 -9.19
N LEU A 21 -8.45 0.58 -9.02
CA LEU A 21 -9.00 1.48 -8.00
C LEU A 21 -8.70 0.97 -6.59
N GLN A 22 -8.88 -0.33 -6.36
CA GLN A 22 -8.58 -0.96 -5.07
C GLN A 22 -7.09 -0.83 -4.72
N GLU A 23 -6.19 -1.05 -5.68
CA GLU A 23 -4.75 -0.84 -5.48
C GLU A 23 -4.42 0.61 -5.14
N MET A 24 -5.03 1.58 -5.82
CA MET A 24 -4.83 3.00 -5.53
C MET A 24 -5.30 3.36 -4.12
N ILE A 25 -6.50 2.90 -3.72
CA ILE A 25 -7.04 3.11 -2.38
C ILE A 25 -6.10 2.51 -1.33
N GLN A 26 -5.58 1.30 -1.59
CA GLN A 26 -4.68 0.64 -0.65
C GLN A 26 -3.36 1.40 -0.47
N LYS A 27 -2.78 1.91 -1.57
CA LYS A 27 -1.59 2.77 -1.52
C LYS A 27 -1.85 4.05 -0.73
N GLN A 28 -3.02 4.66 -0.92
CA GLN A 28 -3.38 5.87 -0.19
C GLN A 28 -3.55 5.61 1.32
N LYS A 29 -4.16 4.49 1.70
CA LYS A 29 -4.25 4.08 3.11
C LYS A 29 -2.88 3.93 3.75
N GLU A 30 -1.95 3.30 3.04
CA GLU A 30 -0.59 3.12 3.52
C GLU A 30 0.13 4.46 3.70
N ASN A 31 -0.02 5.37 2.73
CA ASN A 31 0.55 6.72 2.83
C ASN A 31 0.01 7.47 4.06
N VAL A 32 -1.31 7.43 4.30
CA VAL A 32 -1.92 8.07 5.48
C VAL A 32 -1.39 7.48 6.78
N LYS A 33 -1.20 6.15 6.83
CA LYS A 33 -0.63 5.46 8.00
C LYS A 33 0.80 5.91 8.28
N VAL A 34 1.66 5.98 7.25
CA VAL A 34 3.05 6.46 7.40
C VAL A 34 3.09 7.90 7.86
N MET A 35 2.27 8.77 7.25
CA MET A 35 2.16 10.17 7.67
C MET A 35 1.79 10.29 9.14
N ASN A 36 0.77 9.55 9.59
CA ASN A 36 0.35 9.57 10.98
C ASN A 36 1.44 9.06 11.93
N ILE A 37 2.12 7.96 11.62
CA ILE A 37 3.19 7.40 12.45
C ILE A 37 4.35 8.39 12.57
N CYS A 38 4.84 8.91 11.44
CA CYS A 38 6.01 9.77 11.44
C CYS A 38 5.72 11.15 12.00
N PHE A 39 4.53 11.70 11.78
CA PHE A 39 4.12 12.97 12.40
C PHE A 39 4.10 12.86 13.93
N ASN A 40 3.39 11.86 14.48
CA ASN A 40 3.31 11.67 15.93
C ASN A 40 4.67 11.39 16.57
N LYS A 41 5.58 10.74 15.85
CA LYS A 41 6.94 10.45 16.34
C LYS A 41 7.85 11.67 16.32
N CYS A 42 7.74 12.50 15.30
CA CYS A 42 8.75 13.52 14.99
C CYS A 42 8.33 14.95 15.29
N VAL A 43 7.03 15.23 15.41
CA VAL A 43 6.50 16.60 15.58
C VAL A 43 5.90 16.74 16.98
N PRO A 44 6.70 17.18 17.98
CA PRO A 44 6.25 17.27 19.37
C PRO A 44 5.23 18.39 19.61
N LYS A 45 5.24 19.43 18.78
CA LYS A 45 4.31 20.55 18.86
C LYS A 45 3.85 20.95 17.47
N ILE A 46 2.54 21.03 17.28
CA ILE A 46 1.94 21.45 16.02
C ILE A 46 2.24 22.94 15.79
N GLY A 47 2.74 23.24 14.59
CA GLY A 47 3.00 24.59 14.11
C GLY A 47 2.75 24.71 12.61
N ASN A 48 2.94 25.91 12.07
CA ASN A 48 2.68 26.17 10.64
C ASN A 48 3.76 25.63 9.70
N ASN A 49 4.94 25.31 10.23
CA ASN A 49 6.08 24.82 9.48
C ASN A 49 6.81 23.74 10.27
N LEU A 50 7.45 22.81 9.55
CA LEU A 50 8.38 21.87 10.14
C LEU A 50 9.75 22.53 10.28
N SER A 51 10.36 22.45 11.45
CA SER A 51 11.77 22.75 11.65
C SER A 51 12.66 21.76 10.87
N SER A 52 13.91 22.13 10.60
CA SER A 52 14.85 21.25 9.89
C SER A 52 15.04 19.90 10.59
N ASN A 53 14.98 19.88 11.93
CA ASN A 53 15.08 18.65 12.72
C ASN A 53 13.84 17.76 12.55
N GLU A 54 12.64 18.35 12.53
CA GLU A 54 11.39 17.62 12.29
C GLU A 54 11.34 17.06 10.87
N GLN A 55 11.74 17.85 9.87
CA GLN A 55 11.84 17.40 8.47
C GLN A 55 12.78 16.20 8.33
N LYS A 56 13.99 16.29 8.92
CA LYS A 56 14.96 15.19 8.91
C LYS A 56 14.40 13.95 9.62
N CYS A 57 13.78 14.12 10.79
CA CYS A 57 13.18 13.01 11.52
C CYS A 57 12.07 12.32 10.70
N ILE A 58 11.18 13.09 10.07
CA ILE A 58 10.11 12.55 9.23
C ILE A 58 10.69 11.76 8.05
N TRP A 59 11.72 12.30 7.39
CA TRP A 59 12.41 11.62 6.30
C TRP A 59 13.01 10.29 6.74
N ASP A 60 13.79 10.30 7.83
CA ASP A 60 14.41 9.10 8.38
C ASP A 60 13.37 8.06 8.83
N CYS A 61 12.26 8.53 9.42
CA CYS A 61 11.13 7.71 9.84
C CYS A 61 10.46 7.02 8.65
N ALA A 62 10.08 7.78 7.62
CA ALA A 62 9.41 7.26 6.44
C ALA A 62 10.30 6.25 5.70
N ASN A 63 11.59 6.59 5.51
CA ASN A 63 12.55 5.69 4.86
C ASN A 63 12.70 4.37 5.62
N SER A 64 12.82 4.44 6.96
CA SER A 64 12.91 3.25 7.81
C SER A 64 11.63 2.41 7.75
N TYR A 65 10.47 3.06 7.75
CA TYR A 65 9.18 2.38 7.63
C TYR A 65 9.06 1.62 6.32
N PHE A 66 9.34 2.27 5.18
CA PHE A 66 9.23 1.62 3.86
C PHE A 66 10.23 0.49 3.70
N TYR A 67 11.47 0.67 4.18
CA TYR A 67 12.45 -0.41 4.20
C TYR A 67 11.96 -1.62 5.01
N ALA A 68 11.51 -1.39 6.24
CA ALA A 68 11.01 -2.47 7.10
C ALA A 68 9.77 -3.15 6.49
N ASN A 69 8.85 -2.37 5.92
CA ASN A 69 7.65 -2.90 5.29
C ASN A 69 7.98 -3.76 4.06
N ALA A 70 8.91 -3.33 3.21
CA ALA A 70 9.38 -4.13 2.08
C ALA A 70 10.00 -5.45 2.55
N PHE A 71 10.92 -5.39 3.51
CA PHE A 71 11.55 -6.58 4.09
C PHE A 71 10.53 -7.57 4.67
N LEU A 72 9.57 -7.09 5.46
CA LEU A 72 8.54 -7.95 6.05
C LEU A 72 7.65 -8.60 4.99
N ASN A 73 7.26 -7.86 3.96
CA ASN A 73 6.45 -8.40 2.86
C ASN A 73 7.21 -9.47 2.07
N GLU A 74 8.50 -9.27 1.78
CA GLU A 74 9.32 -10.29 1.14
C GLU A 74 9.40 -11.57 1.97
N ARG A 75 9.60 -11.45 3.29
CA ARG A 75 9.63 -12.60 4.20
C ARG A 75 8.28 -13.30 4.28
N LEU A 76 7.18 -12.55 4.33
CA LEU A 76 5.83 -13.11 4.32
C LEU A 76 5.54 -13.89 3.03
N GLN A 77 5.94 -13.36 1.88
CA GLN A 77 5.81 -14.05 0.60
C GLN A 77 6.64 -15.33 0.54
N GLN A 78 7.87 -15.30 1.05
CA GLN A 78 8.73 -16.50 1.15
C GLN A 78 8.06 -17.57 2.01
N MET A 79 7.56 -17.22 3.20
CA MET A 79 6.85 -18.16 4.08
C MET A 79 5.60 -18.74 3.41
N THR A 80 4.81 -17.91 2.73
CA THR A 80 3.60 -18.35 2.03
C THR A 80 3.93 -19.36 0.93
N LYS A 81 5.01 -19.14 0.17
CA LYS A 81 5.48 -20.09 -0.85
C LYS A 81 5.90 -21.43 -0.25
N LEU A 82 6.62 -21.42 0.88
CA LEU A 82 7.03 -22.64 1.58
C LEU A 82 5.83 -23.44 2.09
N LEU A 83 4.87 -22.76 2.72
CA LEU A 83 3.65 -23.41 3.20
C LEU A 83 2.83 -24.02 2.06
N LYS A 84 2.69 -23.30 0.93
CA LYS A 84 2.01 -23.83 -0.24
C LYS A 84 2.71 -25.05 -0.82
N SER A 85 4.04 -25.00 -0.97
CA SER A 85 4.83 -26.14 -1.45
C SER A 85 4.69 -27.38 -0.56
N ASN A 86 4.62 -27.20 0.76
CA ASN A 86 4.42 -28.29 1.71
C ASN A 86 2.99 -28.84 1.65
N SER A 87 1.99 -27.98 1.49
CA SER A 87 0.59 -28.40 1.26
C SER A 87 0.46 -29.20 -0.04
N ASP A 88 1.09 -28.74 -1.12
CA ASP A 88 1.05 -29.41 -2.42
C ASP A 88 1.76 -30.78 -2.35
N PHE A 89 2.84 -30.91 -1.57
CA PHE A 89 3.51 -32.19 -1.31
C PHE A 89 2.67 -33.17 -0.48
N MET A 90 1.92 -32.69 0.52
CA MET A 90 1.08 -33.54 1.39
C MET A 90 -0.24 -33.99 0.73
N ASN A 91 -0.60 -33.40 -0.41
CA ASN A 91 -1.79 -33.77 -1.19
C ASN A 91 -1.45 -34.65 -2.42
N LEU A 92 -0.20 -35.12 -2.54
CA LEU A 92 0.28 -36.11 -3.52
C LEU A 92 0.49 -37.47 -2.83
#